data_AF-A0A963QEY9-F1
#
_entry.id   AF-A0A963QEY9-F1
#
_cell.length_a   1.000
_cell.length_b   1.000
_cell.length_c   1.000
_cell.angle_alpha   90.00
_cell.angle_beta   90.00
_cell.angle_gamma   90.00
#
_symmetry.space_group_name_H-M   'P 1'
#
loop_
_entity.id
_entity.type
_entity.pdbx_description
1 polymer ?
#
loop_
_entity_poly.entity_id
_entity_poly.type
_entity_poly.pdbx_seq_one_letter_code
_entity_poly.pdbx_strand_id
1 'polypeptide(L)' 'MARWYIIHAYSGFENKVRDAILSEAERMGLAAAVEAVEVPTETVTEVKRGKKVQVERKFMP' A
#
# COMPACT_ATOMS: atom_id res chain seq x y z
N MET A 1 -23.30 2.20 -2.44
CA MET A 1 -22.45 1.06 -2.04
C MET A 1 -21.14 1.17 -2.80
N ALA A 2 -20.03 1.28 -2.07
CA ALA A 2 -18.71 1.19 -2.66
C ALA A 2 -18.45 -0.22 -3.19
N ARG A 3 -17.62 -0.31 -4.23
CA ARG A 3 -17.17 -1.57 -4.82
C ARG A 3 -15.68 -1.70 -4.58
N TRP A 4 -15.25 -2.88 -4.16
CA TRP A 4 -13.84 -3.19 -4.00
C TRP A 4 -13.23 -3.60 -5.33
N TYR A 5 -12.02 -3.14 -5.57
CA TYR A 5 -11.22 -3.46 -6.74
C TYR A 5 -9.83 -3.92 -6.29
N ILE A 6 -9.25 -4.86 -7.03
CA ILE A 6 -7.89 -5.34 -6.80
C ILE A 6 -6.96 -4.66 -7.79
N ILE A 7 -5.84 -4.12 -7.30
CA ILE A 7 -4.81 -3.49 -8.11
C ILE A 7 -3.53 -4.30 -7.97
N HIS A 8 -2.92 -4.65 -9.10
CA HIS A 8 -1.62 -5.29 -9.10
C HIS A 8 -0.53 -4.21 -9.01
N ALA A 9 0.25 -4.25 -7.93
CA ALA A 9 1.42 -3.39 -7.73
C ALA A 9 2.69 -4.22 -7.62
N TYR A 10 3.82 -3.62 -8.01
CA TYR A 10 5.13 -4.25 -7.85
C TYR A 10 5.50 -4.39 -6.37
N SER A 11 6.22 -5.46 -6.05
CA SER A 11 6.68 -5.74 -4.68
C SER A 11 7.55 -4.63 -4.11
N GLY A 12 7.23 -4.19 -2.89
CA GLY A 12 7.93 -3.10 -2.19
C GLY A 12 7.51 -1.70 -2.65
N PHE A 13 6.56 -1.59 -3.57
CA PHE A 13 5.99 -0.31 -4.01
C PHE A 13 4.52 -0.14 -3.66
N GLU A 14 3.88 -1.11 -2.99
CA GLU A 14 2.44 -1.08 -2.70
C GLU A 14 2.04 0.16 -1.88
N ASN A 15 2.83 0.49 -0.85
CA ASN A 15 2.64 1.71 -0.06
C ASN A 15 2.76 2.98 -0.92
N LYS A 16 3.74 3.04 -1.83
CA LYS A 16 3.92 4.17 -2.74
C LYS A 16 2.76 4.28 -3.74
N VAL A 17 2.24 3.15 -4.22
CA VAL A 17 1.08 3.10 -5.12
C VAL A 17 -0.18 3.58 -4.40
N ARG A 18 -0.41 3.16 -3.16
CA ARG A 18 -1.51 3.68 -2.32
C ARG A 18 -1.46 5.20 -2.22
N ASP A 19 -0.32 5.75 -1.82
CA ASP A 19 -0.16 7.19 -1.61
C ASP A 19 -0.32 7.96 -2.94
N ALA A 20 0.15 7.39 -4.06
CA ALA A 20 -0.05 7.96 -5.39
C ALA A 20 -1.52 7.98 -5.81
N ILE A 21 -2.29 6.92 -5.52
CA ILE A 21 -3.73 6.86 -5.81
C ILE A 21 -4.48 7.94 -5.03
N LEU A 22 -4.18 8.10 -3.74
CA LEU A 22 -4.82 9.12 -2.90
C LEU A 22 -4.50 10.55 -3.39
N SER A 23 -3.22 10.82 -3.66
CA SER A 23 -2.76 12.12 -4.16
C SER A 23 -3.38 12.46 -5.52
N GLU A 24 -3.45 11.49 -6.44
CA GLU A 24 -4.06 11.70 -7.76
C GLU A 24 -5.58 11.87 -7.66
N ALA A 25 -6.24 11.14 -6.77
CA ALA A 25 -7.67 11.31 -6.49
C ALA A 25 -7.97 12.71 -5.95
N GLU A 26 -7.15 13.25 -5.05
CA GLU A 26 -7.27 14.64 -4.60
C GLU A 26 -7.04 15.64 -5.75
N ARG A 27 -5.96 15.45 -6.52
CA ARG A 27 -5.59 16.31 -7.65
C ARG A 27 -6.70 16.38 -8.71
N MET A 28 -7.38 15.26 -8.95
CA MET A 28 -8.47 15.15 -9.92
C MET A 28 -9.84 15.52 -9.34
N GLY A 29 -9.94 15.85 -8.05
CA GLY A 29 -11.22 16.11 -7.38
C GLY A 29 -12.10 14.85 -7.22
N LEU A 30 -11.50 13.67 -7.31
CA LEU A 30 -12.13 12.36 -7.19
C LEU A 30 -12.02 11.76 -5.77
N ALA A 31 -11.55 12.52 -4.78
CA ALA A 31 -11.41 12.06 -3.40
C ALA A 31 -12.73 11.48 -2.84
N ALA A 32 -13.89 12.04 -3.19
CA ALA A 32 -15.18 11.52 -2.77
C ALA A 32 -15.58 10.18 -3.42
N ALA A 33 -14.92 9.78 -4.50
CA ALA A 33 -15.13 8.49 -5.17
C ALA A 33 -14.21 7.38 -4.64
N VAL A 34 -13.17 7.74 -3.88
CA VAL A 34 -12.20 6.81 -3.29
C VAL A 34 -12.39 6.79 -1.78
N GLU A 35 -13.14 5.81 -1.27
CA GLU A 35 -13.41 5.69 0.17
C GLU A 35 -12.19 5.21 0.96
N ALA A 36 -11.50 4.18 0.47
CA ALA A 36 -10.35 3.57 1.14
C ALA A 36 -9.42 2.88 0.15
N VAL A 37 -8.12 2.87 0.47
CA VAL A 37 -7.10 2.13 -0.29
C VAL A 37 -6.27 1.31 0.71
N GLU A 38 -6.52 0.00 0.73
CA GLU A 38 -5.88 -0.94 1.66
C GLU A 38 -4.71 -1.66 0.99
N VAL A 39 -3.60 -1.77 1.71
CA VAL A 39 -2.40 -2.49 1.27
C VAL A 39 -2.21 -3.70 2.19
N PRO A 40 -2.36 -4.94 1.68
CA PRO A 40 -2.17 -6.14 2.48
C PRO A 40 -0.66 -6.45 2.61
N THR A 41 0.07 -5.67 3.42
CA THR A 41 1.48 -5.96 3.72
C THR A 41 1.70 -6.18 5.22
N GLU A 42 2.41 -7.26 5.57
CA GLU A 42 2.97 -7.44 6.91
C GLU A 42 4.32 -6.73 6.99
N THR A 43 4.38 -5.67 7.79
CA THR A 43 5.62 -4.97 8.11
C THR A 43 6.41 -5.81 9.12
N VAL A 44 7.25 -6.76 8.68
CA VAL A 44 8.12 -7.48 9.61
C VAL A 44 9.38 -6.65 9.89
N THR A 45 9.78 -6.57 11.15
CA THR A 45 11.02 -5.87 11.52
C THR A 45 12.10 -6.93 11.74
N GLU A 46 12.98 -7.13 10.76
CA GLU A 46 14.13 -8.03 10.88
C GLU A 46 15.35 -7.30 11.45
N VAL A 47 16.05 -7.91 12.40
CA VAL A 47 17.30 -7.35 12.92
C VAL A 47 18.47 -7.93 12.12
N LYS A 48 19.10 -7.12 11.26
CA LYS A 48 20.33 -7.48 10.55
C LYS A 48 21.52 -6.74 11.14
N ARG A 49 22.54 -7.47 11.61
CA ARG A 49 23.80 -6.91 12.15
C ARG A 49 23.60 -5.87 13.27
N GLY A 50 22.68 -6.13 14.18
CA GLY A 50 22.39 -5.25 15.33
C GLY A 50 21.58 -3.98 15.00
N LYS A 51 21.22 -3.74 13.73
CA LYS A 51 20.30 -2.67 13.32
C LYS A 51 18.93 -3.26 12.98
N LYS A 52 17.86 -2.64 13.50
CA LYS A 52 16.48 -2.97 13.14
C LYS A 52 16.25 -2.50 11.69
N VAL A 53 15.98 -3.44 10.79
CA VAL A 53 15.64 -3.18 9.40
C VAL A 53 14.18 -3.59 9.22
N GLN A 54 13.32 -2.66 8.82
CA GLN A 54 11.97 -3.01 8.39
C GLN A 54 12.10 -3.74 7.04
N VAL A 55 11.65 -4.98 7.01
CA VAL A 55 11.62 -5.82 5.81
C VAL A 55 10.15 -6.15 5.57
N GLU A 56 9.58 -5.74 4.44
CA GLU A 56 8.23 -6.18 4.08
C GLU A 56 8.29 -7.66 3.68
N ARG A 57 7.70 -8.56 4.48
CA ARG A 57 7.57 -9.97 4.11
C ARG A 57 6.19 -10.17 3.53
N LYS A 58 6.12 -10.40 2.22
CA LYS A 58 4.88 -10.68 1.51
C LYS A 58 4.37 -12.07 1.88
N PHE A 59 3.25 -12.12 2.59
CA PHE A 59 2.43 -13.32 2.67
C PHE A 59 1.38 -13.23 1.57
N MET A 60 1.51 -14.06 0.52
CA MET A 60 0.48 -14.24 -0.50
C MET A 60 0.15 -15.74 -0.56
N PRO A 61 -1.10 -16.17 -0.30
CA PRO A 61 -1.61 -17.42 -0.87
C PRO A 61 -1.89 -17.28 -2.37
#